data_AF-A0A5D9CHW0-F1
#
_entry.id   AF-A0A5D9CHW0-F1
#
_cell.length_a   1.000
_cell.length_b   1.000
_cell.length_c   1.000
_cell.angle_alpha   90.00
_cell.angle_beta   90.00
_cell.angle_gamma   90.00
#
_symmetry.space_group_name_H-M   'P 1'
#
loop_
_entity.id
_entity.type
_entity.pdbx_description
1 polymer ?
#
loop_
_entity_poly.entity_id
_entity_poly.type
_entity_poly.pdbx_seq_one_letter_code
_entity_poly.pdbx_strand_id
1 'polypeptide(L)'
;MDHGFKTKHFALLADLSGQVRRDGDAYQDAAYAELVDAYEATAEWARALQRKLFPDGFVRKLSKPTDQWRQRFKPYTWTRIYPRQNAPRHLAFTVGIDADGFCVKIDTVSAPDSVRAIYEELSRQDHRLSPFASIASPQVGLSWTFDQLIDWSIEAIGLFEPGYDEIARRLGLASGALHLVTDTEVSRKSFDYWRSALLENADVSGRVRRIAQQDVWFTEQDGEGGAEIKAGLDPLGNEWAVELNAPPEPGNYNRLTAVATDETGGLHLLRRGWLRGRRPAPDIRVPEFISLTGLQPLSVAAEGKAAERSWFLVADLSDPPARIRRTTAAFVELCWAARTPLAQATGKDAVAWAGGGESDQPYVLPARPALDPRVVEQLHGKVWQTLATALSAKEVRYRKWRRAGGFSIDMEIARDNGSPLLVEIKTGCSTSDVHTAVGQLMLYRELFPNLSGHKPVLLIDAKLSSAIAAAVSALDIEIHQYHWRGEGNSRSPIFSDAFCHLCGLAQITELETK
;
A
#
# COMPACT_ATOMS: atom_id res chain seq x y z
N MET A 1 16.59 2.87 25.60
CA MET A 1 16.11 2.21 26.83
C MET A 1 15.63 0.81 26.48
N ASP A 2 15.68 -0.14 27.42
CA ASP A 2 15.09 -1.48 27.25
C ASP A 2 13.56 -1.36 27.24
N HIS A 3 12.89 -2.09 26.33
CA HIS A 3 11.43 -2.12 26.19
C HIS A 3 10.70 -2.90 27.31
N GLY A 4 11.43 -3.56 28.22
CA GLY A 4 10.86 -4.23 29.40
C GLY A 4 10.32 -5.65 29.16
N PHE A 5 10.20 -6.12 27.92
CA PHE A 5 9.79 -7.49 27.60
C PHE A 5 10.92 -8.51 27.77
N LYS A 6 10.57 -9.73 28.21
CA LYS A 6 11.52 -10.82 28.48
C LYS A 6 10.99 -12.13 27.92
N THR A 7 11.86 -13.07 27.58
CA THR A 7 11.49 -14.42 27.10
C THR A 7 10.46 -15.12 28.00
N LYS A 8 10.60 -14.95 29.33
CA LYS A 8 9.67 -15.52 30.30
C LYS A 8 8.23 -15.02 30.16
N HIS A 9 8.00 -13.79 29.67
CA HIS A 9 6.63 -13.27 29.51
C HIS A 9 5.86 -14.09 28.48
N PHE A 10 6.50 -14.43 27.34
CA PHE A 10 5.91 -15.25 26.29
C PHE A 10 5.63 -16.68 26.78
N ALA A 11 6.57 -17.28 27.52
CA ALA A 11 6.39 -18.60 28.10
C ALA A 11 5.23 -18.64 29.10
N LEU A 12 5.10 -17.63 29.97
CA LEU A 12 4.00 -17.54 30.93
C LEU A 12 2.64 -17.31 30.27
N LEU A 13 2.57 -16.50 29.21
CA LEU A 13 1.34 -16.30 28.45
C LEU A 13 0.88 -17.60 27.76
N ALA A 14 1.82 -18.40 27.24
CA ALA A 14 1.52 -19.70 26.64
C ALA A 14 1.08 -20.73 27.69
N ASP A 15 1.81 -20.82 28.80
CA ASP A 15 1.56 -21.81 29.86
C ASP A 15 0.23 -21.55 30.58
N LEU A 16 -0.01 -20.31 31.03
CA LEU A 16 -1.16 -19.98 31.88
C LEU A 16 -2.44 -19.70 31.11
N SER A 17 -2.39 -19.56 29.78
CA SER A 17 -3.56 -19.21 28.94
C SER A 17 -4.81 -20.02 29.29
N GLY A 18 -5.90 -19.31 29.64
CA GLY A 18 -7.20 -19.93 29.93
C GLY A 18 -7.30 -20.66 31.27
N GLN A 19 -6.19 -20.81 32.02
CA GLN A 19 -6.21 -21.38 33.36
C GLN A 19 -6.90 -20.43 34.34
N VAL A 20 -7.68 -20.97 35.27
CA VAL A 20 -8.33 -20.20 36.34
C VAL A 20 -7.28 -19.87 37.42
N ARG A 21 -7.17 -18.58 37.78
CA ARG A 21 -6.26 -18.13 38.84
C ARG A 21 -6.64 -18.74 40.19
N ARG A 22 -5.65 -19.28 40.88
CA ARG A 22 -5.72 -19.80 42.25
C ARG A 22 -4.87 -18.92 43.16
N ASP A 23 -5.53 -18.06 43.92
CA ASP A 23 -4.85 -17.18 44.88
C ASP A 23 -4.15 -18.00 45.98
N GLY A 24 -2.90 -17.67 46.29
CA GLY A 24 -2.06 -18.42 47.23
C GLY A 24 -1.25 -19.57 46.61
N ASP A 25 -1.39 -19.82 45.30
CA ASP A 25 -0.45 -20.67 44.55
C ASP A 25 0.83 -19.89 44.25
N ALA A 26 1.95 -20.29 44.86
CA ALA A 26 3.20 -19.56 44.78
C ALA A 26 3.73 -19.38 43.35
N TYR A 27 3.47 -20.35 42.45
CA TYR A 27 3.85 -20.25 41.05
C TYR A 27 2.97 -19.24 40.32
N GLN A 28 1.64 -19.33 40.47
CA GLN A 28 0.71 -18.43 39.80
C GLN A 28 0.83 -16.99 40.32
N ASP A 29 1.11 -16.78 41.61
CA ASP A 29 1.28 -15.44 42.17
C ASP A 29 2.57 -14.77 41.67
N ALA A 30 3.67 -15.53 41.58
CA ALA A 30 4.90 -15.04 40.97
C ALA A 30 4.71 -14.75 39.47
N ALA A 31 4.07 -15.67 38.73
CA ALA A 31 3.78 -15.48 37.32
C ALA A 31 2.82 -14.30 37.07
N TYR A 32 1.85 -14.08 37.95
CA TYR A 32 0.94 -12.94 37.87
C TYR A 32 1.71 -11.62 37.99
N ALA A 33 2.64 -11.51 38.95
CA ALA A 33 3.49 -10.33 39.10
C ALA A 33 4.34 -10.07 37.83
N GLU A 34 4.93 -11.12 37.26
CA GLU A 34 5.71 -11.00 36.00
C GLU A 34 4.85 -10.59 34.80
N LEU A 35 3.62 -11.09 34.71
CA LEU A 35 2.68 -10.65 33.69
C LEU A 35 2.23 -9.21 33.91
N VAL A 36 2.12 -8.74 35.14
CA VAL A 36 1.85 -7.31 35.41
C VAL A 36 2.96 -6.44 34.83
N ASP A 37 4.23 -6.80 34.98
CA ASP A 37 5.35 -6.07 34.37
C ASP A 37 5.23 -6.03 32.83
N ALA A 38 4.87 -7.16 32.20
CA ALA A 38 4.63 -7.21 30.76
C ALA A 38 3.47 -6.30 30.30
N TYR A 39 2.42 -6.18 31.12
CA TYR A 39 1.30 -5.27 30.87
C TYR A 39 1.71 -3.79 31.02
N GLU A 40 2.59 -3.45 31.97
CA GLU A 40 3.14 -2.09 32.07
C GLU A 40 4.02 -1.74 30.87
N ALA A 41 4.92 -2.65 30.47
CA ALA A 41 5.75 -2.51 29.27
C ALA A 41 4.88 -2.30 28.01
N THR A 42 3.78 -3.05 27.88
CA THR A 42 2.83 -2.88 26.78
C THR A 42 2.12 -1.52 26.82
N ALA A 43 1.77 -1.04 28.01
CA ALA A 43 1.15 0.27 28.16
C ALA A 43 2.13 1.41 27.84
N GLU A 44 3.40 1.26 28.20
CA GLU A 44 4.45 2.22 27.84
C GLU A 44 4.68 2.25 26.32
N TRP A 45 4.80 1.08 25.69
CA TRP A 45 4.83 0.96 24.22
C TRP A 45 3.66 1.68 23.57
N ALA A 46 2.43 1.40 24.01
CA ALA A 46 1.23 2.02 23.45
C ALA A 46 1.22 3.55 23.60
N ARG A 47 1.66 4.08 24.75
CA ARG A 47 1.74 5.53 24.99
C ARG A 47 2.83 6.20 24.15
N ALA A 48 3.99 5.56 23.99
CA ALA A 48 5.05 6.06 23.14
C ALA A 48 4.61 6.11 21.67
N LEU A 49 3.97 5.04 21.19
CA LEU A 49 3.38 4.98 19.86
C LEU A 49 2.29 6.03 19.67
N GLN A 50 1.36 6.17 20.62
CA GLN A 50 0.31 7.19 20.57
C GLN A 50 0.89 8.61 20.49
N ARG A 51 1.88 8.97 21.32
CA ARG A 51 2.49 10.30 21.27
C ARG A 51 3.15 10.59 19.93
N LYS A 52 3.77 9.58 19.30
CA LYS A 52 4.50 9.75 18.04
C LYS A 52 3.58 9.75 16.82
N LEU A 53 2.53 8.93 16.81
CA LEU A 53 1.70 8.68 15.64
C LEU A 53 0.29 9.27 15.72
N PHE A 54 -0.29 9.34 16.93
CA PHE A 54 -1.66 9.77 17.15
C PHE A 54 -1.73 10.84 18.25
N PRO A 55 -1.11 12.02 18.06
CA PRO A 55 -0.96 13.02 19.11
C PRO A 55 -2.29 13.45 19.75
N ASP A 56 -3.38 13.47 18.97
CA ASP A 56 -4.74 13.81 19.44
C ASP A 56 -5.53 12.60 19.99
N GLY A 57 -4.93 11.42 19.92
CA GLY A 57 -5.49 10.16 20.39
C GLY A 57 -5.33 9.94 21.89
N PHE A 58 -5.72 8.74 22.34
CA PHE A 58 -5.53 8.33 23.73
C PHE A 58 -5.34 6.81 23.86
N VAL A 59 -4.73 6.41 24.97
CA VAL A 59 -4.46 5.00 25.28
C VAL A 59 -5.41 4.50 26.37
N ARG A 60 -5.99 3.32 26.17
CA ARG A 60 -6.71 2.56 27.20
C ARG A 60 -6.01 1.25 27.48
N LYS A 61 -5.37 1.21 28.65
CA LYS A 61 -4.71 0.03 29.20
C LYS A 61 -5.74 -1.01 29.69
N LEU A 62 -5.48 -2.28 29.42
CA LEU A 62 -6.14 -3.39 30.09
C LEU A 62 -5.54 -3.59 31.49
N SER A 63 -6.39 -3.66 32.51
CA SER A 63 -5.95 -3.47 33.90
C SER A 63 -5.26 -4.67 34.53
N LYS A 64 -5.51 -5.89 34.05
CA LYS A 64 -5.11 -7.13 34.74
C LYS A 64 -4.81 -8.29 33.77
N PRO A 65 -3.83 -9.17 34.10
CA PRO A 65 -3.57 -10.43 33.39
C PRO A 65 -4.75 -11.41 33.35
N THR A 66 -5.73 -11.27 34.25
CA THR A 66 -6.92 -12.12 34.28
C THR A 66 -8.16 -11.43 33.71
N ASP A 67 -9.11 -12.22 33.21
CA ASP A 67 -10.44 -11.73 32.88
C ASP A 67 -11.27 -11.48 34.16
N GLN A 68 -12.19 -10.50 34.10
CA GLN A 68 -12.93 -10.06 35.28
C GLN A 68 -13.95 -11.08 35.80
N TRP A 69 -14.51 -11.93 34.93
CA TRP A 69 -15.68 -12.74 35.26
C TRP A 69 -15.30 -14.16 35.72
N ARG A 70 -14.39 -14.80 35.00
CA ARG A 70 -13.96 -16.19 35.21
C ARG A 70 -12.60 -16.28 35.90
N GLN A 71 -11.95 -15.14 36.14
CA GLN A 71 -10.60 -15.06 36.73
C GLN A 71 -9.58 -15.92 35.97
N ARG A 72 -9.74 -16.10 34.65
CA ARG A 72 -8.79 -16.86 33.84
C ARG A 72 -7.69 -15.96 33.34
N PHE A 73 -6.47 -16.48 33.28
CA PHE A 73 -5.35 -15.79 32.65
C PHE A 73 -5.62 -15.58 31.16
N LYS A 74 -5.36 -14.37 30.69
CA LYS A 74 -5.47 -13.99 29.29
C LYS A 74 -4.20 -14.44 28.54
N PRO A 75 -4.34 -14.86 27.27
CA PRO A 75 -3.20 -15.23 26.44
C PRO A 75 -2.37 -14.04 25.93
N TYR A 76 -2.66 -12.82 26.35
CA TYR A 76 -2.07 -11.60 25.79
C TYR A 76 -1.93 -10.46 26.81
N THR A 77 -1.17 -9.42 26.46
CA THR A 77 -0.99 -8.16 27.22
C THR A 77 -1.63 -6.91 26.60
N TRP A 78 -2.41 -7.09 25.53
CA TRP A 78 -2.91 -6.05 24.65
C TRP A 78 -3.32 -4.73 25.31
N THR A 79 -2.94 -3.61 24.70
CA THR A 79 -3.34 -2.25 25.07
C THR A 79 -3.90 -1.54 23.85
N ARG A 80 -4.98 -0.77 24.07
CA ARG A 80 -5.74 -0.12 23.01
C ARG A 80 -5.29 1.32 22.82
N ILE A 81 -5.16 1.74 21.57
CA ILE A 81 -4.85 3.09 21.14
C ILE A 81 -6.01 3.55 20.25
N TYR A 82 -6.66 4.63 20.67
CA TYR A 82 -7.68 5.31 19.88
C TYR A 82 -7.00 6.49 19.18
N PRO A 83 -7.06 6.58 17.84
CA PRO A 83 -6.29 7.58 17.10
C PRO A 83 -6.79 9.02 17.34
N ARG A 84 -8.04 9.16 17.83
CA ARG A 84 -8.72 10.44 18.06
C ARG A 84 -9.60 10.37 19.31
N GLN A 85 -9.95 11.52 19.89
CA GLN A 85 -10.90 11.61 21.01
C GLN A 85 -12.28 11.03 20.66
N ASN A 86 -12.76 11.29 19.44
CA ASN A 86 -14.08 10.83 18.98
C ASN A 86 -13.99 9.52 18.16
N ALA A 87 -12.89 8.78 18.26
CA ALA A 87 -12.75 7.50 17.58
C ALA A 87 -13.85 6.51 18.05
N PRO A 88 -14.38 5.65 17.16
CA PRO A 88 -15.45 4.73 17.52
C PRO A 88 -15.06 3.84 18.70
N ARG A 89 -15.88 3.79 19.74
CA ARG A 89 -15.57 3.05 20.98
C ARG A 89 -15.29 1.55 20.76
N HIS A 90 -15.82 0.99 19.68
CA HIS A 90 -15.77 -0.42 19.32
C HIS A 90 -14.62 -0.80 18.38
N LEU A 91 -13.75 0.15 18.03
CA LEU A 91 -12.58 -0.08 17.18
C LEU A 91 -11.37 0.59 17.83
N ALA A 92 -10.21 -0.06 17.78
CA ALA A 92 -8.96 0.53 18.27
C ALA A 92 -7.78 -0.07 17.53
N PHE A 93 -6.68 0.69 17.43
CA PHE A 93 -5.38 0.04 17.28
C PHE A 93 -5.06 -0.70 18.56
N THR A 94 -4.48 -1.89 18.45
CA THR A 94 -4.08 -2.72 19.57
C THR A 94 -2.63 -3.11 19.41
N VAL A 95 -1.85 -2.91 20.48
CA VAL A 95 -0.47 -3.37 20.57
C VAL A 95 -0.30 -4.29 21.76
N GLY A 96 0.61 -5.25 21.69
CA GLY A 96 0.99 -6.07 22.84
C GLY A 96 1.69 -7.34 22.44
N ILE A 97 1.88 -8.22 23.41
CA ILE A 97 2.45 -9.54 23.17
C ILE A 97 1.42 -10.62 23.46
N ASP A 98 1.53 -11.72 22.73
CA ASP A 98 0.90 -13.01 23.00
C ASP A 98 1.96 -14.13 22.90
N ALA A 99 1.55 -15.40 22.86
CA ALA A 99 2.48 -16.51 22.71
C ALA A 99 3.21 -16.51 21.35
N ASP A 100 2.63 -15.90 20.32
CA ASP A 100 3.16 -15.87 18.95
C ASP A 100 4.16 -14.73 18.73
N GLY A 101 4.10 -13.67 19.53
CA GLY A 101 5.09 -12.60 19.52
C GLY A 101 4.54 -11.22 19.82
N PHE A 102 5.19 -10.21 19.26
CA PHE A 102 4.78 -8.81 19.34
C PHE A 102 3.77 -8.55 18.24
N CYS A 103 2.62 -7.97 18.58
CA CYS A 103 1.51 -7.74 17.67
C CYS A 103 1.12 -6.26 17.64
N VAL A 104 0.88 -5.74 16.44
CA VAL A 104 0.18 -4.48 16.18
C VAL A 104 -0.96 -4.78 15.21
N LYS A 105 -2.18 -4.32 15.51
CA LYS A 105 -3.35 -4.55 14.65
C LYS A 105 -4.44 -3.50 14.83
N ILE A 106 -5.38 -3.44 13.92
CA ILE A 106 -6.69 -2.81 14.15
C ILE A 106 -7.63 -3.91 14.67
N ASP A 107 -8.28 -3.69 15.81
CA ASP A 107 -9.11 -4.70 16.47
C ASP A 107 -10.44 -4.13 16.99
N THR A 108 -11.43 -5.01 17.11
CA THR A 108 -12.72 -4.64 17.70
C THR A 108 -12.68 -4.68 19.23
N VAL A 109 -13.42 -3.78 19.85
CA VAL A 109 -13.44 -3.60 21.31
C VAL A 109 -14.86 -3.73 21.82
N SER A 110 -15.15 -4.84 22.50
CA SER A 110 -16.49 -5.10 23.07
C SER A 110 -17.61 -4.84 22.04
N ALA A 111 -17.34 -5.18 20.77
CA ALA A 111 -18.26 -4.93 19.67
C ALA A 111 -19.43 -5.94 19.70
N PRO A 112 -20.64 -5.52 19.28
CA PRO A 112 -21.76 -6.44 19.06
C PRO A 112 -21.41 -7.55 18.07
N ASP A 113 -22.09 -8.69 18.14
CA ASP A 113 -21.77 -9.85 17.30
C ASP A 113 -21.95 -9.56 15.79
N SER A 114 -22.90 -8.68 15.43
CA SER A 114 -23.07 -8.22 14.03
C SER A 114 -21.84 -7.50 13.48
N VAL A 115 -21.17 -6.68 14.31
CA VAL A 115 -19.93 -5.99 13.94
C VAL A 115 -18.76 -6.98 13.92
N ARG A 116 -18.72 -7.90 14.89
CA ARG A 116 -17.65 -8.90 14.99
C ARG A 116 -17.62 -9.82 13.77
N ALA A 117 -18.78 -10.28 13.29
CA ALA A 117 -18.87 -11.14 12.12
C ALA A 117 -18.25 -10.50 10.86
N ILE A 118 -18.54 -9.20 10.61
CA ILE A 118 -17.95 -8.46 9.49
C ILE A 118 -16.44 -8.30 9.69
N TYR A 119 -16.01 -7.99 10.91
CA TYR A 119 -14.58 -7.87 11.22
C TYR A 119 -13.82 -9.18 11.03
N GLU A 120 -14.40 -10.32 11.41
CA GLU A 120 -13.81 -11.65 11.20
C GLU A 120 -13.64 -11.95 9.71
N GLU A 121 -14.59 -11.57 8.86
CA GLU A 121 -14.44 -11.69 7.40
C GLU A 121 -13.29 -10.80 6.88
N LEU A 122 -13.25 -9.53 7.29
CA LEU A 122 -12.19 -8.59 6.88
C LEU A 122 -10.80 -9.03 7.34
N SER A 123 -10.70 -9.62 8.53
CA SER A 123 -9.46 -10.15 9.10
C SER A 123 -9.10 -11.55 8.59
N ARG A 124 -9.91 -12.11 7.68
CA ARG A 124 -9.76 -13.47 7.13
C ARG A 124 -9.83 -14.58 8.18
N GLN A 125 -10.60 -14.34 9.24
CA GLN A 125 -10.80 -15.23 10.40
C GLN A 125 -9.51 -15.56 11.17
N ASP A 126 -8.37 -14.99 10.78
CA ASP A 126 -7.08 -15.21 11.40
C ASP A 126 -6.25 -13.93 11.35
N HIS A 127 -5.96 -13.39 12.53
CA HIS A 127 -5.09 -12.23 12.70
C HIS A 127 -3.70 -12.39 12.05
N ARG A 128 -3.19 -13.61 11.85
CA ARG A 128 -1.92 -13.85 11.13
C ARG A 128 -2.03 -13.59 9.63
N LEU A 129 -3.24 -13.73 9.09
CA LEU A 129 -3.55 -13.51 7.67
C LEU A 129 -4.20 -12.14 7.43
N SER A 130 -4.56 -11.44 8.50
CA SER A 130 -5.24 -10.15 8.43
C SER A 130 -4.35 -9.09 7.78
N PRO A 131 -4.86 -8.35 6.79
CA PRO A 131 -4.09 -7.31 6.09
C PRO A 131 -3.96 -6.01 6.91
N PHE A 132 -4.51 -5.99 8.13
CA PHE A 132 -4.39 -4.89 9.10
C PHE A 132 -3.89 -5.39 10.47
N ALA A 133 -3.07 -6.46 10.44
CA ALA A 133 -2.31 -6.94 11.58
C ALA A 133 -0.87 -7.24 11.16
N SER A 134 0.05 -7.13 12.11
CA SER A 134 1.45 -7.48 11.93
C SER A 134 1.98 -8.10 13.21
N ILE A 135 2.72 -9.19 13.05
CA ILE A 135 3.27 -9.97 14.15
C ILE A 135 4.76 -10.17 13.90
N ALA A 136 5.58 -9.80 14.88
CA ALA A 136 7.00 -10.11 14.91
C ALA A 136 7.26 -11.19 15.96
N SER A 137 8.09 -12.18 15.61
CA SER A 137 8.38 -13.30 16.51
C SER A 137 9.03 -12.82 17.81
N PRO A 138 8.91 -13.58 18.93
CA PRO A 138 9.52 -13.19 20.20
C PRO A 138 11.03 -12.96 20.06
N GLN A 139 11.72 -13.78 19.27
CA GLN A 139 13.17 -13.67 19.06
C GLN A 139 13.55 -12.35 18.37
N VAL A 140 12.82 -11.97 17.31
CA VAL A 140 13.07 -10.73 16.60
C VAL A 140 12.72 -9.54 17.48
N GLY A 141 11.53 -9.54 18.10
CA GLY A 141 11.08 -8.41 18.90
C GLY A 141 11.92 -8.16 20.16
N LEU A 142 12.38 -9.21 20.83
CA LEU A 142 13.28 -9.11 22.00
C LEU A 142 14.68 -8.58 21.64
N SER A 143 15.07 -8.62 20.35
CA SER A 143 16.35 -8.05 19.90
C SER A 143 16.28 -6.54 19.68
N TRP A 144 15.07 -5.96 19.68
CA TRP A 144 14.87 -4.54 19.44
C TRP A 144 15.08 -3.70 20.69
N THR A 145 15.67 -2.53 20.48
CA THR A 145 15.54 -1.43 21.43
C THR A 145 14.09 -0.94 21.48
N PHE A 146 13.73 -0.19 22.53
CA PHE A 146 12.39 0.39 22.63
C PHE A 146 12.04 1.28 21.43
N ASP A 147 12.96 2.11 20.94
CA ASP A 147 12.71 2.97 19.78
C ASP A 147 12.49 2.16 18.50
N GLN A 148 13.25 1.08 18.29
CA GLN A 148 13.04 0.17 17.16
C GLN A 148 11.68 -0.54 17.21
N LEU A 149 11.18 -0.89 18.40
CA LEU A 149 9.83 -1.42 18.55
C LEU A 149 8.76 -0.38 18.16
N ILE A 150 8.95 0.89 18.52
CA ILE A 150 8.05 1.98 18.11
C ILE A 150 8.11 2.17 16.59
N ASP A 151 9.30 2.23 16.00
CA ASP A 151 9.48 2.45 14.57
C ASP A 151 8.88 1.31 13.74
N TRP A 152 9.12 0.05 14.14
CA TRP A 152 8.47 -1.12 13.55
C TRP A 152 6.93 -1.02 13.64
N SER A 153 6.39 -0.55 14.77
CA SER A 153 4.94 -0.40 14.93
C SER A 153 4.36 0.64 13.99
N ILE A 154 5.06 1.77 13.79
CA ILE A 154 4.64 2.84 12.87
C ILE A 154 4.68 2.33 11.43
N GLU A 155 5.75 1.64 11.05
CA GLU A 155 5.87 1.01 9.73
C GLU A 155 4.75 0.00 9.48
N ALA A 156 4.47 -0.88 10.45
CA ALA A 156 3.41 -1.87 10.37
C ALA A 156 2.04 -1.22 10.14
N ILE A 157 1.68 -0.22 10.95
CA ILE A 157 0.42 0.53 10.79
C ILE A 157 0.36 1.22 9.42
N GLY A 158 1.47 1.77 8.95
CA GLY A 158 1.55 2.38 7.62
C GLY A 158 1.24 1.43 6.46
N LEU A 159 1.41 0.12 6.67
CA LEU A 159 1.14 -0.92 5.68
C LEU A 159 -0.28 -1.48 5.74
N PHE A 160 -1.05 -1.23 6.80
CA PHE A 160 -2.41 -1.74 6.92
C PHE A 160 -3.29 -1.33 5.74
N GLU A 161 -4.03 -2.30 5.21
CA GLU A 161 -5.01 -2.09 4.15
C GLU A 161 -6.17 -3.08 4.34
N PRO A 162 -7.39 -2.63 4.65
CA PRO A 162 -7.79 -1.24 4.76
C PRO A 162 -7.24 -0.52 6.02
N GLY A 163 -7.19 0.81 5.98
CA GLY A 163 -6.84 1.66 7.13
C GLY A 163 -7.97 1.78 8.17
N TYR A 164 -7.71 2.49 9.28
CA TYR A 164 -8.62 2.55 10.44
C TYR A 164 -10.02 3.07 10.10
N ASP A 165 -10.14 4.21 9.42
CA ASP A 165 -11.43 4.83 9.11
C ASP A 165 -12.22 4.04 8.08
N GLU A 166 -11.51 3.39 7.14
CA GLU A 166 -12.13 2.50 6.18
C GLU A 166 -12.70 1.25 6.85
N ILE A 167 -11.97 0.67 7.82
CA ILE A 167 -12.51 -0.41 8.65
C ILE A 167 -13.72 0.08 9.45
N ALA A 168 -13.64 1.26 10.08
CA ALA A 168 -14.76 1.82 10.83
C ALA A 168 -16.04 1.96 9.97
N ARG A 169 -15.91 2.43 8.73
CA ARG A 169 -17.02 2.51 7.77
C ARG A 169 -17.56 1.13 7.38
N ARG A 170 -16.68 0.18 7.02
CA ARG A 170 -17.12 -1.18 6.63
C ARG A 170 -17.83 -1.92 7.76
N LEU A 171 -17.45 -1.63 9.00
CA LEU A 171 -18.10 -2.17 10.20
C LEU A 171 -19.40 -1.45 10.59
N GLY A 172 -19.78 -0.38 9.89
CA GLY A 172 -20.93 0.46 10.25
C GLY A 172 -20.74 1.22 11.58
N LEU A 173 -19.50 1.38 12.03
CA LEU A 173 -19.14 2.13 13.25
C LEU A 173 -18.96 3.63 12.97
N ALA A 174 -18.81 3.99 11.70
CA ALA A 174 -18.84 5.35 11.18
C ALA A 174 -19.83 5.39 10.01
N SER A 175 -20.62 6.46 9.93
CA SER A 175 -21.51 6.78 8.81
C SER A 175 -20.76 7.02 7.50
N GLY A 176 -19.51 7.50 7.60
CA GLY A 176 -18.70 7.88 6.45
C GLY A 176 -19.15 9.17 5.76
N ALA A 177 -20.05 9.94 6.40
CA ALA A 177 -20.46 11.24 5.92
C ALA A 177 -19.34 12.27 6.15
N LEU A 178 -18.86 12.87 5.06
CA LEU A 178 -17.79 13.87 5.10
C LEU A 178 -18.37 15.28 4.99
N HIS A 179 -17.79 16.25 5.69
CA HIS A 179 -18.14 17.67 5.59
C HIS A 179 -16.94 18.44 5.05
N LEU A 180 -17.14 19.23 3.99
CA LEU A 180 -16.04 20.04 3.45
C LEU A 180 -15.54 21.04 4.51
N VAL A 181 -14.23 21.11 4.67
CA VAL A 181 -13.59 22.13 5.49
C VAL A 181 -13.69 23.47 4.78
N THR A 182 -14.34 24.43 5.45
CA THR A 182 -14.47 25.82 5.01
C THR A 182 -13.47 26.75 5.70
N ASP A 183 -12.85 26.30 6.80
CA ASP A 183 -11.84 27.05 7.52
C ASP A 183 -10.51 27.08 6.75
N THR A 184 -10.02 28.30 6.48
CA THR A 184 -8.80 28.54 5.71
C THR A 184 -7.54 28.02 6.39
N GLU A 185 -7.43 28.17 7.71
CA GLU A 185 -6.26 27.76 8.45
C GLU A 185 -6.18 26.24 8.56
N VAL A 186 -7.31 25.58 8.86
CA VAL A 186 -7.40 24.12 8.91
C VAL A 186 -7.08 23.52 7.53
N SER A 187 -7.67 24.05 6.46
CA SER A 187 -7.38 23.60 5.10
C SER A 187 -5.90 23.73 4.77
N ARG A 188 -5.30 24.91 5.01
CA ARG A 188 -3.88 25.15 4.72
C ARG A 188 -2.96 24.20 5.49
N LYS A 189 -3.14 24.08 6.81
CA LYS A 189 -2.38 23.14 7.64
C LYS A 189 -2.50 21.70 7.15
N SER A 190 -3.68 21.30 6.70
CA SER A 190 -3.92 19.94 6.19
C SER A 190 -3.16 19.69 4.88
N PHE A 191 -3.16 20.66 3.95
CA PHE A 191 -2.36 20.57 2.73
C PHE A 191 -0.86 20.61 3.00
N ASP A 192 -0.41 21.41 3.97
CA ASP A 192 1.00 21.46 4.37
C ASP A 192 1.46 20.15 5.01
N TYR A 193 0.63 19.54 5.86
CA TYR A 193 0.90 18.21 6.42
C TYR A 193 0.97 17.15 5.33
N TRP A 194 -0.02 17.11 4.42
CA TRP A 194 -0.02 16.21 3.28
C TRP A 194 1.23 16.38 2.40
N ARG A 195 1.58 17.62 2.04
CA ARG A 195 2.79 17.93 1.27
C ARG A 195 4.04 17.44 2.01
N SER A 196 4.13 17.69 3.31
CA SER A 196 5.26 17.25 4.14
C SER A 196 5.40 15.72 4.14
N ALA A 197 4.28 15.00 4.20
CA ALA A 197 4.28 13.53 4.11
C ALA A 197 4.79 13.02 2.75
N LEU A 198 4.50 13.74 1.65
CA LEU A 198 5.04 13.41 0.32
C LEU A 198 6.53 13.72 0.17
N LEU A 199 6.99 14.82 0.79
CA LEU A 199 8.40 15.25 0.74
C LEU A 199 9.32 14.41 1.63
N GLU A 200 8.78 13.82 2.70
CA GLU A 200 9.53 12.94 3.60
C GLU A 200 10.15 11.76 2.83
N ASN A 201 11.49 11.71 2.83
CA ASN A 201 12.30 10.70 2.13
C ASN A 201 12.10 10.66 0.60
N ALA A 202 11.59 11.74 -0.01
CA ALA A 202 11.43 11.81 -1.46
C ALA A 202 12.79 11.88 -2.18
N ASP A 203 12.97 11.08 -3.23
CA ASP A 203 14.15 11.20 -4.09
C ASP A 203 14.03 12.46 -4.95
N VAL A 204 15.12 13.24 -5.06
CA VAL A 204 15.12 14.51 -5.79
C VAL A 204 15.94 14.39 -7.07
N SER A 205 15.33 14.72 -8.21
CA SER A 205 15.99 14.82 -9.51
C SER A 205 15.62 16.17 -10.17
N GLY A 206 16.45 17.18 -9.96
CA GLY A 206 16.17 18.55 -10.42
C GLY A 206 14.92 19.13 -9.74
N ARG A 207 13.91 19.50 -10.53
CA ARG A 207 12.62 20.01 -10.04
C ARG A 207 11.60 18.90 -9.77
N VAL A 208 11.86 17.68 -10.23
CA VAL A 208 10.97 16.53 -10.09
C VAL A 208 11.40 15.73 -8.87
N ARG A 209 10.42 15.34 -8.07
CA ARG A 209 10.59 14.52 -6.88
C ARG A 209 9.87 13.20 -7.06
N ARG A 210 10.39 12.11 -6.50
CA ARG A 210 9.72 10.80 -6.45
C ARG A 210 9.16 10.59 -5.06
N ILE A 211 7.90 10.19 -4.97
CA ILE A 211 7.30 9.78 -3.68
C ILE A 211 8.09 8.58 -3.15
N ALA A 212 8.55 8.65 -1.90
CA ALA A 212 9.38 7.62 -1.30
C ALA A 212 8.76 6.21 -1.46
N GLN A 213 9.54 5.28 -2.00
CA GLN A 213 9.15 3.87 -2.23
C GLN A 213 7.95 3.69 -3.20
N GLN A 214 7.57 4.71 -3.96
CA GLN A 214 6.50 4.63 -4.95
C GLN A 214 7.05 5.01 -6.34
N ASP A 215 6.44 4.48 -7.40
CA ASP A 215 6.77 4.85 -8.79
C ASP A 215 5.90 6.02 -9.24
N VAL A 216 5.86 7.08 -8.42
CA VAL A 216 5.09 8.29 -8.70
C VAL A 216 5.99 9.50 -8.53
N TRP A 217 6.02 10.34 -9.55
CA TRP A 217 6.79 11.57 -9.59
C TRP A 217 5.88 12.77 -9.47
N PHE A 218 6.40 13.84 -8.89
CA PHE A 218 5.66 15.07 -8.71
C PHE A 218 6.56 16.31 -8.75
N THR A 219 5.93 17.44 -9.06
CA THR A 219 6.46 18.79 -8.81
C THR A 219 5.60 19.47 -7.78
N GLU A 220 6.20 20.38 -7.01
CA GLU A 220 5.50 21.17 -6.01
C GLU A 220 5.88 22.65 -6.13
N GLN A 221 4.93 23.51 -5.81
CA GLN A 221 5.10 24.94 -5.70
C GLN A 221 4.08 25.51 -4.71
N ASP A 222 4.32 26.72 -4.22
CA ASP A 222 3.34 27.48 -3.47
C ASP A 222 2.44 28.28 -4.42
N GLY A 223 1.13 28.04 -4.34
CA GLY A 223 0.10 28.81 -5.02
C GLY A 223 -0.66 29.73 -4.07
N GLU A 224 -1.65 30.43 -4.61
CA GLU A 224 -2.50 31.38 -3.86
C GLU A 224 -3.21 30.73 -2.65
N GLY A 225 -3.59 29.46 -2.78
CA GLY A 225 -4.23 28.69 -1.71
C GLY A 225 -3.30 27.87 -0.82
N GLY A 226 -2.00 27.85 -1.11
CA GLY A 226 -1.03 26.96 -0.46
C GLY A 226 -0.44 25.95 -1.45
N ALA A 227 -0.15 24.74 -0.98
CA ALA A 227 0.55 23.72 -1.77
C ALA A 227 -0.17 23.37 -3.09
N GLU A 228 0.56 23.43 -4.20
CA GLU A 228 0.13 22.93 -5.51
C GLU A 228 1.03 21.81 -5.97
N ILE A 229 0.45 20.65 -6.30
CA ILE A 229 1.20 19.47 -6.71
C ILE A 229 0.66 18.95 -8.03
N LYS A 230 1.59 18.73 -8.98
CA LYS A 230 1.33 17.97 -10.20
C LYS A 230 2.02 16.64 -10.09
N ALA A 231 1.28 15.54 -10.23
CA ALA A 231 1.80 14.19 -10.03
C ALA A 231 1.47 13.28 -11.21
N GLY A 232 2.36 12.34 -11.51
CA GLY A 232 2.27 11.42 -12.65
C GLY A 232 3.30 10.28 -12.56
N LEU A 233 3.38 9.47 -13.62
CA LEU A 233 4.31 8.34 -13.70
C LEU A 233 5.53 8.63 -14.58
N ASP A 234 5.66 9.84 -15.14
CA ASP A 234 6.82 10.22 -15.94
C ASP A 234 7.96 10.77 -15.05
N PRO A 235 9.11 10.08 -14.97
CA PRO A 235 10.23 10.50 -14.13
C PRO A 235 10.91 11.80 -14.59
N LEU A 236 10.69 12.23 -15.84
CA LEU A 236 11.21 13.51 -16.36
C LEU A 236 10.26 14.68 -16.12
N GLY A 237 9.02 14.43 -15.70
CA GLY A 237 8.02 15.47 -15.43
C GLY A 237 7.46 16.18 -16.66
N ASN A 238 7.56 15.57 -17.84
CA ASN A 238 6.91 16.07 -19.06
C ASN A 238 5.40 15.81 -19.02
N GLU A 239 4.98 14.73 -18.37
CA GLU A 239 3.58 14.33 -18.25
C GLU A 239 3.09 14.16 -16.80
N TRP A 240 1.87 14.65 -16.52
CA TRP A 240 1.25 14.55 -15.19
C TRP A 240 -0.15 13.96 -15.30
N ALA A 241 -0.46 13.00 -14.43
CA ALA A 241 -1.79 12.40 -14.32
C ALA A 241 -2.81 13.38 -13.75
N VAL A 242 -2.44 14.11 -12.70
CA VAL A 242 -3.39 14.87 -11.89
C VAL A 242 -2.73 16.07 -11.25
N GLU A 243 -3.55 17.09 -11.00
CA GLU A 243 -3.20 18.25 -10.19
C GLU A 243 -4.02 18.21 -8.90
N LEU A 244 -3.32 18.37 -7.78
CA LEU A 244 -3.80 18.31 -6.41
C LEU A 244 -3.43 19.63 -5.73
N ASN A 245 -4.24 20.66 -5.98
CA ASN A 245 -3.92 22.03 -5.58
C ASN A 245 -4.80 22.47 -4.41
N ALA A 246 -4.18 23.10 -3.41
CA ALA A 246 -4.88 23.72 -2.30
C ALA A 246 -5.84 24.81 -2.82
N PRO A 247 -7.12 24.82 -2.39
CA PRO A 247 -8.06 25.84 -2.82
C PRO A 247 -7.75 27.18 -2.10
N PRO A 248 -7.66 28.31 -2.83
CA PRO A 248 -7.55 29.64 -2.21
C PRO A 248 -8.69 29.97 -1.26
N GLU A 249 -9.88 29.49 -1.60
CA GLU A 249 -11.10 29.59 -0.78
C GLU A 249 -11.58 28.17 -0.48
N PRO A 250 -11.29 27.61 0.70
CA PRO A 250 -11.80 26.30 1.11
C PRO A 250 -13.32 26.28 1.16
N GLY A 251 -13.91 25.13 0.89
CA GLY A 251 -15.35 25.00 0.67
C GLY A 251 -15.87 25.58 -0.66
N ASN A 252 -15.05 26.32 -1.43
CA ASN A 252 -15.45 26.75 -2.77
C ASN A 252 -15.58 25.53 -3.68
N TYR A 253 -16.83 25.23 -4.01
CA TYR A 253 -17.20 24.05 -4.78
C TYR A 253 -16.50 24.01 -6.13
N ASN A 254 -16.16 25.16 -6.76
CA ASN A 254 -15.52 25.23 -8.07
C ASN A 254 -14.10 24.66 -8.13
N ARG A 255 -13.48 24.42 -6.99
CA ARG A 255 -12.16 23.81 -6.93
C ARG A 255 -12.25 22.29 -7.12
N LEU A 256 -11.13 21.69 -7.52
CA LEU A 256 -11.07 20.27 -7.85
C LEU A 256 -10.61 19.44 -6.64
N THR A 257 -9.82 20.01 -5.76
CA THR A 257 -9.33 19.39 -4.54
C THR A 257 -9.93 20.10 -3.33
N ALA A 258 -10.20 19.35 -2.26
CA ALA A 258 -10.69 19.90 -1.01
C ALA A 258 -10.22 19.03 0.16
N VAL A 259 -10.30 19.57 1.37
CA VAL A 259 -10.21 18.80 2.61
C VAL A 259 -11.61 18.63 3.15
N ALA A 260 -11.90 17.46 3.70
CA ALA A 260 -13.14 17.20 4.41
C ALA A 260 -12.85 16.61 5.79
N THR A 261 -13.74 16.86 6.74
CA THR A 261 -13.75 16.23 8.05
C THR A 261 -14.83 15.17 8.11
N ASP A 262 -14.56 14.04 8.76
CA ASP A 262 -15.58 13.08 9.14
C ASP A 262 -16.19 13.42 10.51
N GLU A 263 -17.21 12.66 10.93
CA GLU A 263 -17.92 12.83 12.20
C GLU A 263 -17.07 12.56 13.44
N THR A 264 -15.91 11.93 13.26
CA THR A 264 -14.96 11.61 14.33
C THR A 264 -13.78 12.58 14.37
N GLY A 265 -13.79 13.62 13.54
CA GLY A 265 -12.75 14.65 13.43
C GLY A 265 -11.55 14.25 12.58
N GLY A 266 -11.61 13.14 11.84
CA GLY A 266 -10.58 12.75 10.88
C GLY A 266 -10.62 13.64 9.66
N LEU A 267 -9.44 14.00 9.14
CA LEU A 267 -9.28 14.85 7.96
C LEU A 267 -8.97 14.00 6.74
N HIS A 268 -9.62 14.30 5.62
CA HIS A 268 -9.52 13.55 4.38
C HIS A 268 -9.21 14.49 3.22
N LEU A 269 -8.19 14.15 2.42
CA LEU A 269 -7.90 14.84 1.17
C LEU A 269 -8.77 14.26 0.06
N LEU A 270 -9.57 15.12 -0.57
CA LEU A 270 -10.53 14.75 -1.59
C LEU A 270 -10.19 15.37 -2.93
N ARG A 271 -10.52 14.65 -4.00
CA ARG A 271 -10.39 15.12 -5.39
C ARG A 271 -11.63 14.78 -6.19
N ARG A 272 -12.11 15.71 -7.00
CA ARG A 272 -13.22 15.46 -7.95
C ARG A 272 -12.77 14.54 -9.09
N GLY A 273 -13.66 13.72 -9.62
CA GLY A 273 -13.38 12.84 -10.78
C GLY A 273 -13.35 13.56 -12.14
N TRP A 274 -12.88 14.80 -12.17
CA TRP A 274 -12.69 15.55 -13.42
C TRP A 274 -11.20 15.74 -13.70
N LEU A 275 -10.74 15.14 -14.80
CA LEU A 275 -9.40 15.31 -15.34
C LEU A 275 -9.50 16.15 -16.61
N ARG A 276 -8.97 17.39 -16.57
CA ARG A 276 -8.93 18.25 -17.76
C ARG A 276 -8.06 17.60 -18.83
N GLY A 277 -8.53 17.66 -20.07
CA GLY A 277 -7.89 17.09 -21.25
C GLY A 277 -6.53 17.72 -21.52
N ARG A 278 -5.71 16.98 -22.26
CA ARG A 278 -4.41 17.41 -22.78
C ARG A 278 -4.45 17.10 -24.25
N ARG A 279 -4.06 17.99 -25.16
CA ARG A 279 -4.06 17.60 -26.58
C ARG A 279 -3.12 16.39 -26.77
N PRO A 280 -3.59 15.27 -27.38
CA PRO A 280 -4.89 15.06 -28.05
C PRO A 280 -6.00 14.41 -27.20
N ALA A 281 -5.75 13.98 -25.97
CA ALA A 281 -6.71 13.37 -25.04
C ALA A 281 -7.83 14.35 -24.55
N PRO A 282 -9.11 13.96 -24.66
CA PRO A 282 -10.24 14.77 -24.21
C PRO A 282 -10.30 14.89 -22.67
N ASP A 283 -11.18 15.79 -22.20
CA ASP A 283 -11.56 15.85 -20.78
C ASP A 283 -12.21 14.53 -20.34
N ILE A 284 -11.80 13.99 -19.19
CA ILE A 284 -12.50 12.87 -18.54
C ILE A 284 -13.41 13.43 -17.46
N ARG A 285 -14.70 13.20 -17.60
CA ARG A 285 -15.74 13.66 -16.64
C ARG A 285 -16.09 12.57 -15.65
N VAL A 286 -16.83 12.92 -14.59
CA VAL A 286 -17.11 12.04 -13.44
C VAL A 286 -17.64 10.64 -13.81
N PRO A 287 -18.67 10.48 -14.69
CA PRO A 287 -19.16 9.14 -15.02
C PRO A 287 -18.09 8.26 -15.70
N GLU A 288 -17.32 8.86 -16.59
CA GLU A 288 -16.22 8.19 -17.28
C GLU A 288 -15.07 7.88 -16.32
N PHE A 289 -14.74 8.80 -15.42
CA PHE A 289 -13.73 8.59 -14.38
C PHE A 289 -14.09 7.39 -13.48
N ILE A 290 -15.35 7.28 -13.04
CA ILE A 290 -15.83 6.12 -12.26
C ILE A 290 -15.68 4.85 -13.08
N SER A 291 -16.11 4.85 -14.35
CA SER A 291 -16.01 3.66 -15.21
C SER A 291 -14.56 3.23 -15.47
N LEU A 292 -13.62 4.16 -15.57
CA LEU A 292 -12.22 3.87 -15.89
C LEU A 292 -11.40 3.48 -14.66
N THR A 293 -11.70 4.07 -13.50
CA THR A 293 -10.93 3.84 -12.26
C THR A 293 -11.55 2.79 -11.34
N GLY A 294 -12.87 2.56 -11.44
CA GLY A 294 -13.63 1.74 -10.50
C GLY A 294 -13.85 2.40 -9.13
N LEU A 295 -13.35 3.62 -8.92
CA LEU A 295 -13.50 4.32 -7.65
C LEU A 295 -14.96 4.70 -7.42
N GLN A 296 -15.41 4.57 -6.17
CA GLN A 296 -16.74 4.99 -5.75
C GLN A 296 -16.69 6.41 -5.17
N PRO A 297 -17.68 7.25 -5.49
CA PRO A 297 -17.77 8.58 -4.89
C PRO A 297 -18.11 8.49 -3.40
N LEU A 298 -17.52 9.37 -2.60
CA LEU A 298 -17.82 9.50 -1.18
C LEU A 298 -19.09 10.34 -0.97
N SER A 299 -19.82 10.03 0.10
CA SER A 299 -20.91 10.86 0.58
C SER A 299 -20.35 12.10 1.28
N VAL A 300 -20.53 13.27 0.66
CA VAL A 300 -20.11 14.55 1.22
C VAL A 300 -21.34 15.39 1.50
N ALA A 301 -21.61 15.66 2.77
CA ALA A 301 -22.59 16.62 3.22
C ALA A 301 -22.12 18.03 2.86
N ALA A 302 -22.76 18.62 1.87
CA ALA A 302 -22.52 19.99 1.45
C ALA A 302 -23.87 20.64 1.09
N GLU A 303 -23.93 21.97 1.13
CA GLU A 303 -25.12 22.71 0.71
C GLU A 303 -24.99 23.24 -0.73
N GLY A 304 -26.11 23.34 -1.44
CA GLY A 304 -26.16 23.88 -2.81
C GLY A 304 -25.35 23.08 -3.83
N LYS A 305 -24.71 23.78 -4.78
CA LYS A 305 -23.94 23.17 -5.90
C LYS A 305 -22.70 22.36 -5.48
N ALA A 306 -22.33 22.42 -4.20
CA ALA A 306 -21.28 21.58 -3.62
C ALA A 306 -21.76 20.12 -3.42
N ALA A 307 -23.06 19.93 -3.13
CA ALA A 307 -23.69 18.64 -2.85
C ALA A 307 -23.83 17.76 -4.11
N GLU A 308 -23.93 18.39 -5.28
CA GLU A 308 -24.10 17.72 -6.57
C GLU A 308 -22.80 17.09 -7.11
N ARG A 309 -21.68 17.20 -6.37
CA ARG A 309 -20.35 16.84 -6.86
C ARG A 309 -19.87 15.52 -6.27
N SER A 310 -19.39 14.65 -7.16
CA SER A 310 -18.72 13.40 -6.77
C SER A 310 -17.27 13.65 -6.36
N TRP A 311 -16.98 13.36 -5.10
CA TRP A 311 -15.65 13.43 -4.49
C TRP A 311 -15.06 12.03 -4.32
N PHE A 312 -13.75 11.91 -4.51
CA PHE A 312 -13.01 10.66 -4.36
C PHE A 312 -11.91 10.87 -3.33
N LEU A 313 -11.67 9.84 -2.52
CA LEU A 313 -10.60 9.84 -1.52
C LEU A 313 -9.24 9.82 -2.25
N VAL A 314 -8.37 10.76 -1.90
CA VAL A 314 -6.95 10.72 -2.28
C VAL A 314 -6.14 10.09 -1.16
N ALA A 315 -6.31 10.61 0.07
CA ALA A 315 -5.66 10.12 1.26
C ALA A 315 -6.47 10.49 2.50
N ASP A 316 -6.44 9.63 3.52
CA ASP A 316 -6.82 9.97 4.89
C ASP A 316 -5.61 10.67 5.53
N LEU A 317 -5.79 11.90 5.99
CA LEU A 317 -4.73 12.70 6.60
C LEU A 317 -4.54 12.37 8.09
N SER A 318 -5.37 11.49 8.64
CA SER A 318 -5.19 10.91 9.98
C SER A 318 -4.28 9.68 9.94
N ASP A 319 -3.97 9.16 8.74
CA ASP A 319 -3.08 8.01 8.56
C ASP A 319 -1.58 8.37 8.75
N PRO A 320 -0.72 7.38 9.01
CA PRO A 320 0.73 7.57 9.02
C PRO A 320 1.25 8.11 7.67
N PRO A 321 2.34 8.90 7.64
CA PRO A 321 2.92 9.45 6.41
C PRO A 321 3.18 8.42 5.31
N ALA A 322 3.66 7.22 5.67
CA ALA A 322 3.89 6.13 4.72
C ALA A 322 2.61 5.69 4.00
N ARG A 323 1.48 5.65 4.73
CA ARG A 323 0.19 5.31 4.15
C ARG A 323 -0.36 6.44 3.30
N ILE A 324 -0.23 7.70 3.74
CA ILE A 324 -0.60 8.88 2.94
C ILE A 324 0.12 8.87 1.58
N ARG A 325 1.42 8.57 1.56
CA ARG A 325 2.20 8.43 0.32
C ARG A 325 1.64 7.34 -0.59
N ARG A 326 1.38 6.15 -0.04
CA ARG A 326 0.86 4.99 -0.78
C ARG A 326 -0.54 5.23 -1.36
N THR A 327 -1.46 5.79 -0.57
CA THR A 327 -2.84 6.07 -1.00
C THR A 327 -2.87 7.19 -2.04
N THR A 328 -2.08 8.25 -1.84
CA THR A 328 -1.90 9.32 -2.84
C THR A 328 -1.32 8.74 -4.14
N ALA A 329 -0.28 7.91 -4.06
CA ALA A 329 0.34 7.29 -5.23
C ALA A 329 -0.65 6.40 -5.99
N ALA A 330 -1.41 5.54 -5.29
CA ALA A 330 -2.45 4.71 -5.89
C ALA A 330 -3.52 5.54 -6.61
N PHE A 331 -3.94 6.67 -6.02
CA PHE A 331 -4.87 7.59 -6.67
C PHE A 331 -4.28 8.20 -7.96
N VAL A 332 -3.00 8.59 -7.94
CA VAL A 332 -2.29 9.12 -9.11
C VAL A 332 -2.15 8.07 -10.22
N GLU A 333 -1.81 6.83 -9.86
CA GLU A 333 -1.73 5.69 -10.79
C GLU A 333 -3.08 5.44 -11.47
N LEU A 334 -4.20 5.48 -10.73
CA LEU A 334 -5.54 5.35 -11.28
C LEU A 334 -5.89 6.51 -12.23
N CYS A 335 -5.51 7.74 -11.89
CA CYS A 335 -5.69 8.89 -12.78
C CYS A 335 -4.86 8.75 -14.06
N TRP A 336 -3.64 8.22 -13.97
CA TRP A 336 -2.78 7.95 -15.12
C TRP A 336 -3.39 6.89 -16.03
N ALA A 337 -3.85 5.78 -15.45
CA ALA A 337 -4.53 4.71 -16.16
C ALA A 337 -5.80 5.21 -16.86
N ALA A 338 -6.61 6.05 -16.21
CA ALA A 338 -7.82 6.63 -16.81
C ALA A 338 -7.51 7.53 -18.03
N ARG A 339 -6.40 8.27 -18.00
CA ARG A 339 -5.95 9.11 -19.14
C ARG A 339 -5.40 8.33 -20.32
N THR A 340 -5.21 7.03 -20.15
CA THR A 340 -4.61 6.16 -21.15
C THR A 340 -5.72 5.43 -21.90
N PRO A 341 -5.95 5.73 -23.20
CA PRO A 341 -7.08 5.16 -23.94
C PRO A 341 -7.06 3.63 -23.92
N LEU A 342 -8.18 3.02 -23.52
CA LEU A 342 -8.45 1.58 -23.66
C LEU A 342 -9.84 1.37 -24.26
N ALA A 343 -9.98 0.40 -25.16
CA ALA A 343 -11.28 -0.19 -25.47
C ALA A 343 -11.73 -1.05 -24.27
N GLN A 344 -13.03 -1.04 -23.95
CA GLN A 344 -13.59 -1.83 -22.85
C GLN A 344 -13.33 -3.33 -23.01
N ALA A 345 -13.11 -4.02 -21.89
CA ALA A 345 -13.02 -5.47 -21.85
C ALA A 345 -14.36 -6.09 -22.24
N THR A 346 -14.41 -6.83 -23.34
CA THR A 346 -15.53 -7.71 -23.67
C THR A 346 -15.26 -9.08 -23.04
N GLY A 347 -15.58 -9.23 -21.76
CA GLY A 347 -15.64 -10.57 -21.17
C GLY A 347 -16.78 -11.33 -21.85
N LYS A 348 -16.48 -12.41 -22.58
CA LYS A 348 -17.45 -13.49 -22.74
C LYS A 348 -17.60 -14.12 -21.37
N ASP A 349 -18.83 -14.29 -20.92
CA ASP A 349 -19.19 -14.92 -19.65
C ASP A 349 -18.31 -16.16 -19.41
N ALA A 350 -17.47 -16.09 -18.36
CA ALA A 350 -16.73 -17.24 -17.88
C ALA A 350 -17.75 -18.20 -17.27
N VAL A 351 -18.12 -19.21 -18.06
CA VAL A 351 -18.89 -20.36 -17.58
C VAL A 351 -18.11 -20.99 -16.43
N ALA A 352 -18.74 -21.07 -15.26
CA ALA A 352 -18.22 -21.80 -14.12
C ALA A 352 -18.06 -23.28 -14.49
N TRP A 353 -16.82 -23.73 -14.70
CA TRP A 353 -16.50 -25.14 -14.80
C TRP A 353 -16.25 -25.68 -13.38
N ALA A 354 -17.17 -26.52 -12.93
CA ALA A 354 -16.94 -27.42 -11.81
C ALA A 354 -16.11 -28.63 -12.30
N GLY A 355 -14.93 -28.81 -11.72
CA GLY A 355 -14.16 -30.05 -11.68
C GLY A 355 -13.51 -30.09 -10.30
N GLY A 356 -13.68 -31.12 -9.48
CA GLY A 356 -13.35 -32.52 -9.74
C GLY A 356 -12.06 -32.80 -8.96
N GLY A 357 -12.14 -33.55 -7.86
CA GLY A 357 -11.13 -33.57 -6.80
C GLY A 357 -9.70 -33.85 -7.26
N GLU A 358 -8.76 -33.02 -6.80
CA GLU A 358 -7.33 -33.23 -6.96
C GLU A 358 -6.79 -34.16 -5.87
N SER A 359 -6.02 -35.17 -6.30
CA SER A 359 -5.18 -35.98 -5.42
C SER A 359 -3.87 -35.24 -5.17
N ASP A 360 -3.63 -34.89 -3.92
CA ASP A 360 -2.49 -34.08 -3.50
C ASP A 360 -1.29 -34.98 -3.10
N GLN A 361 -0.22 -34.93 -3.89
CA GLN A 361 1.12 -35.32 -3.44
C GLN A 361 2.05 -34.12 -3.65
N PRO A 362 2.52 -33.46 -2.58
CA PRO A 362 3.30 -32.24 -2.71
C PRO A 362 4.72 -32.54 -3.18
N TYR A 363 5.12 -31.97 -4.32
CA TYR A 363 6.54 -31.85 -4.69
C TYR A 363 7.18 -30.72 -3.87
N VAL A 364 8.05 -31.09 -2.92
CA VAL A 364 8.85 -30.15 -2.14
C VAL A 364 10.02 -29.66 -2.98
N LEU A 365 10.02 -28.36 -3.33
CA LEU A 365 11.17 -27.66 -3.90
C LEU A 365 12.06 -27.11 -2.76
N PRO A 366 13.40 -27.18 -2.87
CA PRO A 366 14.30 -26.64 -1.86
C PRO A 366 14.26 -25.11 -1.86
N ALA A 367 13.96 -24.52 -0.69
CA ALA A 367 13.99 -23.08 -0.47
C ALA A 367 15.42 -22.53 -0.60
N ARG A 368 15.62 -21.57 -1.53
CA ARG A 368 16.73 -20.62 -1.42
C ARG A 368 16.35 -19.53 -0.41
N PRO A 369 17.30 -18.89 0.29
CA PRO A 369 16.98 -17.82 1.22
C PRO A 369 16.22 -16.72 0.48
N ALA A 370 14.96 -16.51 0.86
CA ALA A 370 14.14 -15.43 0.33
C ALA A 370 14.84 -14.12 0.70
N LEU A 371 15.20 -13.32 -0.30
CA LEU A 371 15.47 -11.91 -0.08
C LEU A 371 14.22 -11.30 0.56
N ASP A 372 14.39 -10.36 1.47
CA ASP A 372 13.28 -9.62 2.06
C ASP A 372 12.37 -9.08 0.94
N PRO A 373 11.05 -9.37 0.94
CA PRO A 373 10.12 -8.87 -0.07
C PRO A 373 10.23 -7.36 -0.31
N ARG A 374 10.57 -6.57 0.73
CA ARG A 374 10.81 -5.12 0.61
C ARG A 374 12.01 -4.80 -0.28
N VAL A 375 13.08 -5.57 -0.15
CA VAL A 375 14.28 -5.40 -0.99
C VAL A 375 13.98 -5.78 -2.43
N VAL A 376 13.18 -6.84 -2.64
CA VAL A 376 12.75 -7.26 -3.98
C VAL A 376 11.88 -6.18 -4.63
N GLU A 377 10.92 -5.61 -3.91
CA GLU A 377 10.04 -4.54 -4.40
C GLU A 377 10.83 -3.25 -4.72
N GLN A 378 11.78 -2.87 -3.86
CA GLN A 378 12.67 -1.73 -4.11
C GLN A 378 13.53 -1.94 -5.37
N LEU A 379 14.12 -3.12 -5.53
CA LEU A 379 14.92 -3.45 -6.71
C LEU A 379 14.04 -3.48 -7.96
N HIS A 380 12.87 -4.11 -7.90
CA HIS A 380 11.91 -4.12 -9.00
C HIS A 380 11.54 -2.69 -9.44
N GLY A 381 11.20 -1.80 -8.51
CA GLY A 381 10.92 -0.39 -8.81
C GLY A 381 12.11 0.33 -9.45
N LYS A 382 13.35 -0.03 -9.09
CA LYS A 382 14.56 0.53 -9.71
C LYS A 382 14.75 0.07 -11.15
N VAL A 383 14.38 -1.18 -11.48
CA VAL A 383 14.36 -1.68 -12.86
C VAL A 383 13.35 -0.90 -13.69
N TRP A 384 12.13 -0.79 -13.18
CA TRP A 384 11.06 -0.03 -13.82
C TRP A 384 11.49 1.42 -14.08
N GLN A 385 12.01 2.11 -13.05
CA GLN A 385 12.44 3.50 -13.16
C GLN A 385 13.56 3.70 -14.18
N THR A 386 14.54 2.80 -14.21
CA THR A 386 15.67 2.90 -15.15
C THR A 386 15.18 2.76 -16.59
N LEU A 387 14.27 1.80 -16.84
CA LEU A 387 13.68 1.59 -18.16
C LEU A 387 12.80 2.78 -18.58
N ALA A 388 11.90 3.22 -17.69
CA ALA A 388 11.02 4.36 -17.92
C ALA A 388 11.81 5.65 -18.22
N THR A 389 12.90 5.90 -17.49
CA THR A 389 13.78 7.06 -17.73
C THR A 389 14.43 6.99 -19.11
N ALA A 390 14.94 5.81 -19.51
CA ALA A 390 15.54 5.62 -20.83
C ALA A 390 14.53 5.81 -21.97
N LEU A 391 13.30 5.31 -21.80
CA LEU A 391 12.20 5.47 -22.76
C LEU A 391 11.74 6.92 -22.87
N SER A 392 11.52 7.61 -21.73
CA SER A 392 11.17 9.04 -21.70
C SER A 392 12.24 9.88 -22.40
N ALA A 393 13.53 9.61 -22.16
CA ALA A 393 14.63 10.34 -22.77
C ALA A 393 14.72 10.18 -24.31
N LYS A 394 14.13 9.12 -24.85
CA LYS A 394 14.04 8.84 -26.29
C LYS A 394 12.66 9.15 -26.88
N GLU A 395 11.77 9.77 -26.09
CA GLU A 395 10.38 10.06 -26.47
C GLU A 395 9.59 8.82 -26.91
N VAL A 396 10.02 7.62 -26.49
CA VAL A 396 9.30 6.37 -26.72
C VAL A 396 8.11 6.34 -25.78
N ARG A 397 6.90 6.15 -26.30
CA ARG A 397 5.69 6.08 -25.46
C ARG A 397 5.67 4.76 -24.68
N TYR A 398 5.47 4.85 -23.37
CA TYR A 398 5.28 3.69 -22.50
C TYR A 398 4.21 3.95 -21.43
N ARG A 399 3.69 2.88 -20.82
CA ARG A 399 2.59 2.93 -19.85
C ARG A 399 2.78 1.87 -18.76
N LYS A 400 2.39 2.18 -17.53
CA LYS A 400 2.20 1.21 -16.44
C LYS A 400 0.69 1.07 -16.19
N TRP A 401 0.20 -0.15 -15.97
CA TRP A 401 -1.22 -0.40 -15.76
C TRP A 401 -1.49 -0.89 -14.34
N ARG A 402 -2.47 -0.29 -13.68
CA ARG A 402 -3.11 -0.83 -12.47
C ARG A 402 -4.61 -0.59 -12.51
N ARG A 403 -5.41 -1.59 -12.12
CA ARG A 403 -6.87 -1.48 -11.97
C ARG A 403 -7.33 -1.92 -10.58
N ALA A 404 -8.43 -1.33 -10.11
CA ALA A 404 -9.21 -1.89 -9.01
C ALA A 404 -9.59 -3.36 -9.35
N GLY A 405 -9.25 -4.30 -8.46
CA GLY A 405 -9.38 -5.74 -8.69
C GLY A 405 -8.06 -6.53 -8.74
N GLY A 406 -6.90 -5.86 -8.58
CA GLY A 406 -5.60 -6.52 -8.35
C GLY A 406 -4.77 -6.81 -9.60
N PHE A 407 -5.21 -6.39 -10.80
CA PHE A 407 -4.42 -6.52 -12.02
C PHE A 407 -3.39 -5.38 -12.13
N SER A 408 -2.11 -5.74 -12.31
CA SER A 408 -0.99 -4.81 -12.49
C SER A 408 -0.12 -5.30 -13.64
N ILE A 409 0.12 -4.45 -14.64
CA ILE A 409 1.05 -4.71 -15.75
C ILE A 409 2.23 -3.75 -15.56
N ASP A 410 3.44 -4.30 -15.53
CA ASP A 410 4.64 -3.51 -15.25
C ASP A 410 4.89 -2.46 -16.34
N MET A 411 4.91 -2.87 -17.62
CA MET A 411 5.07 -1.90 -18.70
C MET A 411 4.45 -2.34 -20.04
N GLU A 412 3.77 -1.42 -20.70
CA GLU A 412 3.46 -1.48 -22.12
C GLU A 412 4.36 -0.48 -22.85
N ILE A 413 5.01 -0.88 -23.94
CA ILE A 413 5.93 -0.02 -24.71
C ILE A 413 5.43 0.05 -26.15
N ALA A 414 5.15 1.26 -26.63
CA ALA A 414 4.80 1.49 -28.03
C ALA A 414 6.04 1.28 -28.91
N ARG A 415 5.83 0.78 -30.13
CA ARG A 415 6.89 0.60 -31.13
C ARG A 415 6.50 1.30 -32.42
N ASP A 416 7.47 2.01 -33.00
CA ASP A 416 7.30 2.63 -34.32
C ASP A 416 7.20 1.56 -35.41
N ASN A 417 7.93 0.46 -35.23
CA ASN A 417 7.96 -0.69 -36.13
C ASN A 417 7.63 -1.99 -35.38
N GLY A 418 6.42 -2.51 -35.57
CA GLY A 418 5.96 -3.80 -35.04
C GLY A 418 4.87 -3.67 -33.96
N SER A 419 4.44 -4.81 -33.43
CA SER A 419 3.48 -4.86 -32.32
C SER A 419 4.05 -4.19 -31.07
N PRO A 420 3.24 -3.41 -30.32
CA PRO A 420 3.63 -2.91 -29.00
C PRO A 420 4.06 -4.05 -28.07
N LEU A 421 4.93 -3.75 -27.11
CA LEU A 421 5.42 -4.74 -26.16
C LEU A 421 4.56 -4.74 -24.91
N LEU A 422 4.35 -5.92 -24.35
CA LEU A 422 3.81 -6.12 -23.02
C LEU A 422 4.91 -6.74 -22.15
N VAL A 423 5.52 -5.95 -21.28
CA VAL A 423 6.69 -6.32 -20.49
C VAL A 423 6.27 -6.62 -19.05
N GLU A 424 6.66 -7.79 -18.57
CA GLU A 424 6.59 -8.19 -17.16
C GLU A 424 8.01 -8.28 -16.60
N ILE A 425 8.28 -7.60 -15.48
CA ILE A 425 9.59 -7.47 -14.85
C ILE A 425 9.65 -8.40 -13.64
N LYS A 426 10.61 -9.32 -13.60
CA LYS A 426 10.87 -10.15 -12.42
C LYS A 426 12.28 -9.89 -11.86
N THR A 427 12.34 -9.79 -10.54
CA THR A 427 13.58 -9.55 -9.77
C THR A 427 13.73 -10.65 -8.73
N GLY A 428 14.87 -11.33 -8.68
CA GLY A 428 15.09 -12.45 -7.77
C GLY A 428 14.42 -13.73 -8.25
N CYS A 429 15.04 -14.44 -9.19
CA CYS A 429 14.42 -15.58 -9.87
C CYS A 429 14.21 -16.83 -8.97
N SER A 430 12.94 -17.10 -8.65
CA SER A 430 12.42 -18.44 -8.36
C SER A 430 11.64 -18.99 -9.57
N THR A 431 11.49 -20.32 -9.67
CA THR A 431 10.65 -20.94 -10.73
C THR A 431 9.20 -20.45 -10.65
N SER A 432 8.70 -20.16 -9.43
CA SER A 432 7.38 -19.56 -9.21
C SER A 432 7.24 -18.19 -9.89
N ASP A 433 8.27 -17.34 -9.87
CA ASP A 433 8.18 -16.00 -10.49
C ASP A 433 8.01 -16.08 -12.00
N VAL A 434 8.65 -17.07 -12.64
CA VAL A 434 8.51 -17.33 -14.07
C VAL A 434 7.09 -17.80 -14.37
N HIS A 435 6.54 -18.73 -13.58
CA HIS A 435 5.16 -19.21 -13.77
C HIS A 435 4.14 -18.08 -13.60
N THR A 436 4.30 -17.24 -12.57
CA THR A 436 3.44 -16.09 -12.33
C THR A 436 3.54 -15.09 -13.49
N ALA A 437 4.75 -14.78 -13.96
CA ALA A 437 4.94 -13.86 -15.09
C ALA A 437 4.28 -14.37 -16.38
N VAL A 438 4.46 -15.66 -16.70
CA VAL A 438 3.85 -16.29 -17.86
C VAL A 438 2.32 -16.25 -17.75
N GLY A 439 1.78 -16.60 -16.58
CA GLY A 439 0.34 -16.54 -16.32
C GLY A 439 -0.21 -15.13 -16.50
N GLN A 440 0.46 -14.11 -15.94
CA GLN A 440 0.07 -12.71 -16.10
C GLN A 440 0.07 -12.29 -17.58
N LEU A 441 1.17 -12.52 -18.30
CA LEU A 441 1.31 -12.14 -19.72
C LEU A 441 0.25 -12.80 -20.60
N MET A 442 -0.08 -14.07 -20.36
CA MET A 442 -1.11 -14.78 -21.11
C MET A 442 -2.51 -14.29 -20.77
N LEU A 443 -2.84 -14.19 -19.48
CA LEU A 443 -4.17 -13.76 -19.05
C LEU A 443 -4.46 -12.32 -19.45
N TYR A 444 -3.49 -11.41 -19.36
CA TYR A 444 -3.71 -10.00 -19.74
C TYR A 444 -4.04 -9.83 -21.22
N ARG A 445 -3.43 -10.63 -22.10
CA ARG A 445 -3.71 -10.58 -23.55
C ARG A 445 -5.11 -11.07 -23.90
N GLU A 446 -5.64 -12.02 -23.13
CA GLU A 446 -7.00 -12.55 -23.31
C GLU A 446 -8.07 -11.67 -22.65
N LEU A 447 -7.77 -11.16 -21.45
CA LEU A 447 -8.72 -10.33 -20.68
C LEU A 447 -8.89 -8.93 -21.28
N PHE A 448 -7.87 -8.41 -21.97
CA PHE A 448 -7.88 -7.06 -22.52
C PHE A 448 -7.69 -7.11 -24.04
N PRO A 449 -8.77 -6.93 -24.84
CA PRO A 449 -8.72 -7.09 -26.30
C PRO A 449 -7.68 -6.22 -27.00
N ASN A 450 -7.40 -5.03 -26.48
CA ASN A 450 -6.38 -4.12 -27.01
C ASN A 450 -4.94 -4.58 -26.74
N LEU A 451 -4.73 -5.57 -25.86
CA LEU A 451 -3.43 -6.18 -25.57
C LEU A 451 -3.20 -7.49 -26.35
N SER A 452 -4.22 -8.04 -27.00
CA SER A 452 -4.14 -9.30 -27.75
C SER A 452 -3.02 -9.31 -28.80
N GLY A 453 -2.83 -8.17 -29.48
CA GLY A 453 -1.82 -7.96 -30.51
C GLY A 453 -0.42 -7.61 -29.98
N HIS A 454 -0.24 -7.44 -28.67
CA HIS A 454 1.05 -7.10 -28.08
C HIS A 454 1.99 -8.29 -28.07
N LYS A 455 3.29 -8.01 -28.25
CA LYS A 455 4.34 -9.00 -28.11
C LYS A 455 4.69 -9.13 -26.61
N PRO A 456 4.44 -10.28 -25.96
CA PRO A 456 4.76 -10.45 -24.55
C PRO A 456 6.27 -10.63 -24.35
N VAL A 457 6.80 -9.94 -23.35
CA VAL A 457 8.21 -9.93 -22.98
C VAL A 457 8.35 -10.21 -21.49
N LEU A 458 9.13 -11.22 -21.15
CA LEU A 458 9.60 -11.47 -19.79
C LEU A 458 10.99 -10.86 -19.62
N LEU A 459 11.10 -9.81 -18.79
CA LEU A 459 12.36 -9.17 -18.43
C LEU A 459 12.83 -9.65 -17.05
N ILE A 460 13.95 -10.35 -16.99
CA ILE A 460 14.38 -11.06 -15.77
C ILE A 460 15.87 -10.90 -15.45
N ASP A 461 16.25 -10.89 -14.17
CA ASP A 461 17.64 -10.75 -13.71
C ASP A 461 18.44 -12.06 -13.66
N ALA A 462 17.86 -13.16 -14.12
CA ALA A 462 18.46 -14.49 -14.04
C ALA A 462 18.46 -15.25 -15.36
N LYS A 463 19.43 -16.14 -15.48
CA LYS A 463 19.51 -17.07 -16.61
C LYS A 463 18.58 -18.25 -16.39
N LEU A 464 17.56 -18.37 -17.24
CA LEU A 464 16.67 -19.54 -17.25
C LEU A 464 17.38 -20.78 -17.79
N SER A 465 16.95 -21.96 -17.33
CA SER A 465 17.38 -23.23 -17.93
C SER A 465 16.87 -23.35 -19.37
N SER A 466 17.58 -24.11 -20.21
CA SER A 466 17.20 -24.29 -21.61
C SER A 466 15.78 -24.84 -21.77
N ALA A 467 15.36 -25.75 -20.88
CA ALA A 467 14.02 -26.33 -20.88
C ALA A 467 12.94 -25.29 -20.57
N ILE A 468 13.12 -24.46 -19.52
CA ILE A 468 12.16 -23.42 -19.15
C ILE A 468 12.12 -22.33 -20.22
N ALA A 469 13.27 -21.90 -20.71
CA ALA A 469 13.34 -20.91 -21.78
C ALA A 469 12.62 -21.38 -23.05
N ALA A 470 12.83 -22.64 -23.46
CA ALA A 470 12.13 -23.21 -24.61
C ALA A 470 10.61 -23.29 -24.40
N ALA A 471 10.16 -23.68 -23.20
CA ALA A 471 8.74 -23.73 -22.87
C ALA A 471 8.09 -22.33 -22.90
N VAL A 472 8.74 -21.32 -22.32
CA VAL A 472 8.25 -19.94 -22.34
C VAL A 472 8.23 -19.37 -23.76
N SER A 473 9.27 -19.62 -24.55
CA SER A 473 9.30 -19.20 -25.96
C SER A 473 8.25 -19.91 -26.83
N ALA A 474 7.88 -21.15 -26.51
CA ALA A 474 6.79 -21.86 -27.20
C ALA A 474 5.42 -21.20 -26.98
N LEU A 475 5.27 -20.37 -25.93
CA LEU A 475 4.09 -19.54 -25.65
C LEU A 475 4.17 -18.16 -26.33
N ASP A 476 5.10 -17.98 -27.28
CA ASP A 476 5.35 -16.73 -27.99
C ASP A 476 5.85 -15.57 -27.09
N ILE A 477 6.39 -15.90 -25.91
CA ILE A 477 6.97 -14.93 -24.96
C ILE A 477 8.47 -14.77 -25.23
N GLU A 478 8.89 -13.54 -25.51
CA GLU A 478 10.31 -13.19 -25.62
C GLU A 478 10.94 -13.04 -24.24
N ILE A 479 12.09 -13.66 -24.03
CA ILE A 479 12.81 -13.59 -22.75
C ILE A 479 14.02 -12.69 -22.94
N HIS A 480 14.09 -11.62 -22.15
CA HIS A 480 15.23 -10.71 -22.11
C HIS A 480 15.80 -10.63 -20.71
N GLN A 481 17.10 -10.38 -20.63
CA GLN A 481 17.83 -10.32 -19.38
C GLN A 481 18.32 -8.92 -19.08
N TYR A 482 18.36 -8.62 -17.79
CA TYR A 482 19.12 -7.48 -17.27
C TYR A 482 20.04 -7.94 -16.15
N HIS A 483 21.10 -7.17 -15.91
CA HIS A 483 22.06 -7.46 -14.85
C HIS A 483 22.30 -6.22 -14.00
N TRP A 484 22.63 -6.43 -12.73
CA TRP A 484 22.94 -5.35 -11.81
C TRP A 484 24.40 -4.92 -11.93
N ARG A 485 24.65 -3.62 -12.11
CA ARG A 485 25.98 -3.01 -11.98
C ARG A 485 26.08 -2.25 -10.65
N GLY A 486 27.15 -2.46 -9.89
CA GLY A 486 27.38 -1.82 -8.59
C GLY A 486 26.98 -2.69 -7.39
N GLU A 487 27.16 -2.17 -6.18
CA GLU A 487 26.90 -2.86 -4.91
C GLU A 487 25.96 -2.04 -4.00
N GLY A 488 25.19 -2.72 -3.15
CA GLY A 488 24.26 -2.06 -2.22
C GLY A 488 23.24 -1.14 -2.91
N ASN A 489 23.00 0.04 -2.34
CA ASN A 489 22.03 1.02 -2.86
C ASN A 489 22.43 1.65 -4.20
N SER A 490 23.70 1.55 -4.63
CA SER A 490 24.16 2.10 -5.92
C SER A 490 23.96 1.14 -7.09
N ARG A 491 23.32 -0.03 -6.87
CA ARG A 491 23.03 -1.00 -7.92
C ARG A 491 22.11 -0.43 -8.99
N SER A 492 22.54 -0.39 -10.25
CA SER A 492 21.69 0.02 -11.38
C SER A 492 21.53 -1.14 -12.37
N PRO A 493 20.32 -1.37 -12.90
CA PRO A 493 20.10 -2.43 -13.87
C PRO A 493 20.65 -2.01 -15.24
N ILE A 494 21.25 -2.96 -15.93
CA ILE A 494 21.73 -2.86 -17.31
C ILE A 494 20.96 -3.87 -18.13
N PHE A 495 20.18 -3.37 -19.07
CA PHE A 495 19.40 -4.19 -19.99
C PHE A 495 20.27 -4.74 -21.12
N SER A 496 19.92 -5.91 -21.64
CA SER A 496 20.60 -6.47 -22.82
C SER A 496 20.45 -5.55 -24.04
N ASP A 497 21.46 -5.52 -24.91
CA ASP A 497 21.42 -4.72 -26.14
C ASP A 497 20.25 -5.13 -27.04
N ALA A 498 19.92 -6.42 -27.06
CA ALA A 498 18.77 -6.96 -27.78
C ALA A 498 17.45 -6.36 -27.28
N PHE A 499 17.29 -6.24 -25.95
CA PHE A 499 16.10 -5.62 -25.35
C PHE A 499 16.06 -4.12 -25.60
N CYS A 500 17.19 -3.42 -25.43
CA CYS A 500 17.28 -1.99 -25.74
C CYS A 500 16.89 -1.71 -27.19
N HIS A 501 17.40 -2.50 -28.15
CA HIS A 501 17.03 -2.39 -29.55
C HIS A 501 15.55 -2.68 -29.78
N LEU A 502 14.99 -3.71 -29.12
CA LEU A 502 13.57 -4.06 -29.20
C LEU A 502 12.68 -2.89 -28.73
N CYS A 503 13.09 -2.19 -27.68
CA CYS A 503 12.40 -1.03 -27.11
C CYS A 503 12.63 0.29 -27.86
N GLY A 504 13.44 0.31 -28.93
CA GLY A 504 13.77 1.54 -29.65
C GLY A 504 14.80 2.43 -28.95
N LEU A 505 15.58 1.88 -28.01
CA LEU A 505 16.55 2.60 -27.18
C LEU A 505 17.98 2.59 -27.74
N ALA A 506 18.20 2.18 -28.99
CA ALA A 506 19.54 1.94 -29.54
C ALA A 506 20.52 3.13 -29.34
N GLN A 507 21.75 2.81 -28.93
CA GLN A 507 22.83 3.74 -28.60
C GLN A 507 23.33 4.52 -29.82
N ILE A 508 23.58 5.81 -29.61
CA ILE A 508 24.60 6.57 -30.34
C ILE A 508 25.93 5.94 -29.93
N THR A 509 26.59 5.27 -30.88
CA THR A 509 28.01 4.94 -30.77
C THR A 509 28.78 6.26 -30.67
N GLU A 510 29.59 6.42 -29.63
CA GLU A 510 30.74 7.33 -29.52
C GLU A 510 30.67 8.65 -30.31
N LEU A 511 30.23 9.72 -29.64
CA LEU A 511 30.69 11.09 -29.93
C LEU A 511 31.53 11.59 -28.74
N GLU A 512 32.60 10.85 -28.45
CA GLU A 512 33.79 11.37 -27.76
C GLU A 512 35.02 10.94 -28.55
N THR A 513 35.21 11.57 -29.71
CA THR A 513 36.54 11.86 -30.28
C THR A 513 36.42 12.91 -31.39
N LYS A 514 36.16 14.16 -31.00
CA LYS A 514 36.96 15.34 -31.37
C LYS A 514 36.46 16.58 -30.69
#